data_AF-A0A1I4RJQ8-F1
#
_entry.id   AF-A0A1I4RJQ8-F1
#
_cell.length_a   1.000
_cell.length_b   1.000
_cell.length_c   1.000
_cell.angle_alpha   90.00
_cell.angle_beta   90.00
_cell.angle_gamma   90.00
#
_symmetry.space_group_name_H-M   'P 1'
#
loop_
_entity.id
_entity.type
_entity.pdbx_description
1 polymer ?
#
loop_
_entity_poly.entity_id
_entity_poly.type
_entity_poly.pdbx_seq_one_letter_code
_entity_poly.pdbx_strand_id
1 'polypeptide(L)'
;MARAYRTDIDGLRAIAILGVVLYHIGLKQMSGGYAGVDVFFVISGYLIGGNILDDLAAGRFSFRNFYTRRARRILPALVVMVLAVMVLGWFTLMPHPYRYMGGAAVTALLSLSNIWFLTRIDYFNPDALLDPLIHTWSLGIEEQFYLIIPLLLLLLWRWRTGLIAPVLLGLIAISLALAVTRSGEYRTEAFYLLHTRAWELLAGVMVAWAERNRPLRADLHTPLYAVGLVLILAGLWIVPPAAPWPGLWTLPTVVGTALILVAPQASAPLRALLANPPMRFVGLISYSLYLWHQPVISMLKASNFWPATLWGLLVILALMIALATLSWRFVEQPFRTPGPLPRFKPRLLMASALAILLIAIGGEVTEGYPKRMPPQVLDVLAMRQSWGPTYRKCLYVRSEVPGVDLSTSCRFGPDKPETIAVWGDSHAARLAEPLADDLAKRGHSVRQLTLSSCMPISGLIIHGQTRAQQCPVFNNLVETYLDAHPEITRIVLFAHWKKYMFNDTGPNMFG
;
A
#
# COMPACT_ATOMS: atom_id res chain seq x y z
N MET A 1 -19.02 -28.84 -19.02
CA MET A 1 -18.68 -28.01 -20.20
C MET A 1 -17.68 -26.96 -19.78
N ALA A 2 -16.68 -26.62 -20.59
CA ALA A 2 -15.81 -25.49 -20.27
C ALA A 2 -16.62 -24.19 -20.34
N ARG A 3 -16.50 -23.31 -19.34
CA ARG A 3 -17.13 -21.99 -19.36
C ARG A 3 -16.69 -21.24 -20.62
N ALA A 4 -17.65 -20.72 -21.39
CA ALA A 4 -17.35 -19.91 -22.58
C ALA A 4 -16.52 -18.68 -22.19
N TYR A 5 -15.58 -18.28 -23.05
CA TYR A 5 -14.72 -17.13 -22.79
C TYR A 5 -15.57 -15.84 -22.73
N ARG A 6 -15.55 -15.16 -21.57
CA ARG A 6 -16.32 -13.95 -21.29
C ARG A 6 -15.48 -12.70 -21.52
N THR A 7 -15.63 -12.08 -22.69
CA THR A 7 -14.90 -10.86 -23.08
C THR A 7 -15.28 -9.64 -22.25
N ASP A 8 -16.48 -9.62 -21.68
CA ASP A 8 -16.97 -8.58 -20.77
C ASP A 8 -16.20 -8.56 -19.44
N ILE A 9 -15.68 -9.70 -18.98
CA ILE A 9 -14.80 -9.76 -17.80
C ILE A 9 -13.47 -9.05 -18.07
N ASP A 10 -12.93 -9.10 -19.29
CA ASP A 10 -11.73 -8.32 -19.64
C ASP A 10 -12.03 -6.81 -19.57
N GLY A 11 -13.18 -6.37 -20.07
CA GLY A 11 -13.59 -4.98 -19.93
C GLY A 11 -13.80 -4.55 -18.47
N LEU A 12 -14.30 -5.45 -17.63
CA LEU A 12 -14.42 -5.19 -16.20
C LEU A 12 -13.04 -5.02 -15.54
N ARG A 13 -12.07 -5.85 -15.92
CA ARG A 13 -10.65 -5.69 -15.51
C ARG A 13 -10.05 -4.39 -16.04
N ALA A 14 -10.48 -3.90 -17.20
CA ALA A 14 -10.06 -2.62 -17.74
C ALA A 14 -10.59 -1.44 -16.90
N ILE A 15 -11.87 -1.44 -16.52
CA ILE A 15 -12.42 -0.43 -15.60
C ILE A 15 -11.61 -0.41 -14.30
N ALA A 16 -11.36 -1.59 -13.72
CA ALA A 16 -10.62 -1.73 -12.48
C ALA A 16 -9.20 -1.16 -12.56
N ILE A 17 -8.41 -1.55 -13.58
CA ILE A 17 -7.02 -1.07 -13.67
C ILE A 17 -6.94 0.42 -14.04
N LEU A 18 -7.82 0.92 -14.91
CA LEU A 18 -7.85 2.34 -15.25
C LEU A 18 -8.24 3.18 -14.03
N GLY A 19 -9.18 2.69 -13.22
CA GLY A 19 -9.51 3.24 -11.91
C GLY A 19 -8.27 3.40 -11.02
N VAL A 20 -7.50 2.32 -10.86
CA VAL A 20 -6.29 2.35 -10.03
C VAL A 20 -5.24 3.30 -10.60
N VAL A 21 -4.94 3.22 -11.90
CA VAL A 21 -3.87 3.99 -12.53
C VAL A 21 -4.18 5.49 -12.53
N LEU A 22 -5.38 5.89 -12.94
CA LEU A 22 -5.75 7.31 -13.00
C LEU A 22 -5.81 7.94 -11.60
N TYR A 23 -6.20 7.18 -10.58
CA TYR A 23 -6.11 7.62 -9.18
C TYR A 23 -4.66 7.93 -8.78
N HIS A 24 -3.72 7.02 -9.03
CA HIS A 24 -2.31 7.20 -8.64
C HIS A 24 -1.58 8.27 -9.48
N ILE A 25 -2.04 8.53 -10.70
CA ILE A 25 -1.55 9.64 -11.54
C ILE A 25 -2.00 11.00 -10.97
N GLY A 26 -3.03 11.05 -10.12
CA GLY A 26 -3.49 12.25 -9.43
C GLY A 26 -4.77 12.87 -10.00
N LEU A 27 -5.60 12.08 -10.69
CA LEU A 27 -6.92 12.55 -11.16
C LEU A 27 -7.87 12.72 -9.96
N LYS A 28 -7.91 13.94 -9.40
CA LYS A 28 -8.64 14.27 -8.16
C LYS A 28 -10.13 13.94 -8.20
N GLN A 29 -10.75 13.97 -9.38
CA GLN A 29 -12.19 13.73 -9.54
C GLN A 29 -12.57 12.25 -9.32
N MET A 30 -11.61 11.33 -9.46
CA MET A 30 -11.86 9.90 -9.27
C MET A 30 -11.32 9.46 -7.91
N SER A 31 -11.89 10.01 -6.84
CA SER A 31 -11.44 9.84 -5.46
C SER A 31 -11.44 8.39 -4.98
N GLY A 32 -12.30 7.54 -5.54
CA GLY A 32 -12.41 6.11 -5.21
C GLY A 32 -11.67 5.18 -6.19
N GLY A 33 -10.78 5.67 -7.05
CA GLY A 33 -10.17 4.84 -8.08
C GLY A 33 -9.36 3.64 -7.57
N TYR A 34 -8.82 3.70 -6.34
CA TYR A 34 -8.19 2.56 -5.67
C TYR A 34 -9.16 1.39 -5.42
N ALA A 35 -10.48 1.65 -5.42
CA ALA A 35 -11.51 0.62 -5.31
C ALA A 35 -11.57 -0.35 -6.50
N GLY A 36 -10.81 -0.06 -7.57
CA GLY A 36 -10.56 -1.02 -8.65
C GLY A 36 -9.88 -2.30 -8.15
N VAL A 37 -9.13 -2.27 -7.05
CA VAL A 37 -8.54 -3.48 -6.45
C VAL A 37 -9.64 -4.43 -5.95
N ASP A 38 -10.69 -3.90 -5.34
CA ASP A 38 -11.82 -4.68 -4.81
C ASP A 38 -12.61 -5.33 -5.97
N VAL A 39 -12.71 -4.66 -7.12
CA VAL A 39 -13.22 -5.26 -8.38
C VAL A 39 -12.34 -6.44 -8.81
N PHE A 40 -11.01 -6.30 -8.76
CA PHE A 40 -10.09 -7.39 -9.04
C PHE A 40 -10.28 -8.58 -8.09
N PHE A 41 -10.43 -8.33 -6.78
CA PHE A 41 -10.64 -9.38 -5.79
C PHE A 41 -11.90 -10.20 -6.07
N VAL A 42 -13.03 -9.56 -6.41
CA VAL A 42 -14.26 -10.29 -6.77
C VAL A 42 -14.07 -11.10 -8.06
N ILE A 43 -13.43 -10.53 -9.10
CA ILE A 43 -13.15 -11.25 -10.35
C ILE A 43 -12.24 -12.46 -10.09
N SER A 44 -11.20 -12.26 -9.28
CA SER A 44 -10.23 -13.29 -8.87
C SER A 44 -10.94 -14.44 -8.15
N GLY A 45 -11.82 -14.12 -7.19
CA GLY A 45 -12.67 -15.09 -6.51
C GLY A 45 -13.59 -15.86 -7.46
N TYR A 46 -14.26 -15.17 -8.38
CA TYR A 46 -15.17 -15.79 -9.36
C TYR A 46 -14.47 -16.74 -10.31
N LEU A 47 -13.33 -16.33 -10.88
CA LEU A 47 -12.56 -17.16 -11.81
C LEU A 47 -11.95 -18.36 -11.09
N ILE A 48 -11.42 -18.17 -9.87
CA ILE A 48 -10.78 -19.27 -9.14
C ILE A 48 -11.78 -20.23 -8.54
N GLY A 49 -12.78 -19.72 -7.83
CA GLY A 49 -13.87 -20.52 -7.29
C GLY A 49 -14.54 -21.32 -8.40
N GLY A 50 -14.85 -20.68 -9.53
CA GLY A 50 -15.41 -21.35 -10.70
C GLY A 50 -14.53 -22.48 -11.24
N ASN A 51 -13.25 -22.22 -11.50
CA ASN A 51 -12.32 -23.24 -11.99
C ASN A 51 -12.18 -24.42 -11.02
N ILE A 52 -12.12 -24.17 -9.72
CA ILE A 52 -12.05 -25.23 -8.69
C ILE A 52 -13.34 -26.05 -8.70
N LEU A 53 -14.50 -25.39 -8.66
CA LEU A 53 -15.80 -26.05 -8.67
C LEU A 53 -16.01 -26.89 -9.94
N ASP A 54 -15.58 -26.41 -11.10
CA ASP A 54 -15.66 -27.11 -12.39
C ASP A 54 -14.73 -28.33 -12.43
N ASP A 55 -13.51 -28.21 -11.90
CA ASP A 55 -12.57 -29.34 -11.81
C ASP A 55 -13.03 -30.39 -10.79
N LEU A 56 -13.65 -29.98 -9.68
CA LEU A 56 -14.28 -30.87 -8.70
C LEU A 56 -15.48 -31.61 -9.29
N ALA A 57 -16.33 -30.89 -10.04
CA ALA A 57 -17.47 -31.48 -10.75
C ALA A 57 -17.06 -32.61 -11.69
N ALA A 58 -15.94 -32.40 -12.37
CA ALA A 58 -15.43 -33.31 -13.36
C ALA A 58 -14.45 -34.36 -12.78
N GLY A 59 -14.29 -34.43 -11.46
CA GLY A 59 -13.44 -35.41 -10.80
C GLY A 59 -11.94 -35.29 -11.12
N ARG A 60 -11.48 -34.12 -11.57
CA ARG A 60 -10.11 -33.91 -12.09
C ARG A 60 -9.31 -32.84 -11.33
N PHE A 61 -9.81 -32.38 -10.18
CA PHE A 61 -9.14 -31.38 -9.37
C PHE A 61 -7.77 -31.89 -8.87
N SER A 62 -6.74 -31.05 -9.02
CA SER A 62 -5.38 -31.34 -8.56
C SER A 62 -4.72 -30.06 -8.08
N PHE A 63 -4.23 -30.06 -6.85
CA PHE A 63 -3.45 -28.95 -6.28
C PHE A 63 -2.24 -28.62 -7.14
N ARG A 64 -1.52 -29.64 -7.62
CA ARG A 64 -0.35 -29.45 -8.50
C ARG A 64 -0.72 -28.69 -9.77
N ASN A 65 -1.80 -29.10 -10.45
CA ASN A 65 -2.24 -28.44 -11.67
C ASN A 65 -2.75 -27.02 -11.40
N PHE A 66 -3.47 -26.83 -10.29
CA PHE A 66 -3.94 -25.51 -9.84
C PHE A 66 -2.78 -24.53 -9.65
N TYR A 67 -1.80 -24.87 -8.81
CA TYR A 67 -0.66 -23.99 -8.53
C TYR A 67 0.26 -23.84 -9.74
N THR A 68 0.41 -24.86 -10.58
CA THR A 68 1.20 -24.73 -11.82
C THR A 68 0.59 -23.69 -12.77
N ARG A 69 -0.74 -23.69 -12.94
CA ARG A 69 -1.44 -22.68 -13.77
C ARG A 69 -1.30 -21.28 -13.18
N ARG A 70 -1.34 -21.15 -11.86
CA ARG A 70 -1.16 -19.87 -11.17
C ARG A 70 0.27 -19.34 -11.27
N ALA A 71 1.25 -20.17 -10.94
CA ALA A 71 2.67 -19.83 -11.06
C ALA A 71 3.02 -19.34 -12.47
N ARG A 72 2.55 -20.04 -13.51
CA ARG A 72 2.76 -19.64 -14.91
C ARG A 72 2.11 -18.32 -15.32
N ARG A 73 1.07 -17.90 -14.63
CA ARG A 73 0.33 -16.66 -14.92
C ARG A 73 0.91 -15.45 -14.19
N ILE A 74 1.45 -15.65 -12.99
CA ILE A 74 1.78 -14.55 -12.05
C ILE A 74 3.30 -14.38 -11.93
N LEU A 75 4.02 -15.45 -11.57
CA LEU A 75 5.45 -15.35 -11.22
C LEU A 75 6.35 -14.74 -12.31
N PRO A 76 6.21 -15.04 -13.63
CA PRO A 76 7.14 -14.53 -14.63
C PRO A 76 7.18 -13.01 -14.67
N ALA A 77 6.01 -12.35 -14.76
CA ALA A 77 5.94 -10.90 -14.85
C ALA A 77 6.31 -10.23 -13.52
N LEU A 78 5.94 -10.83 -12.38
CA LEU A 78 6.33 -10.35 -11.05
C LEU A 78 7.86 -10.35 -10.89
N VAL A 79 8.53 -11.46 -11.19
CA VAL A 79 9.99 -11.60 -11.06
C VAL A 79 10.72 -10.60 -11.96
N VAL A 80 10.27 -10.44 -13.21
CA VAL A 80 10.88 -9.46 -14.13
C VAL A 80 10.70 -8.03 -13.65
N MET A 81 9.49 -7.67 -13.19
CA MET A 81 9.23 -6.34 -12.65
C MET A 81 10.09 -6.08 -11.41
N VAL A 82 10.11 -6.99 -10.43
CA VAL A 82 10.91 -6.86 -9.21
C VAL A 82 12.39 -6.72 -9.53
N LEU A 83 12.92 -7.54 -10.44
CA LEU A 83 14.32 -7.44 -10.86
C LEU A 83 14.62 -6.08 -11.51
N ALA A 84 13.76 -5.61 -12.41
CA ALA A 84 13.93 -4.31 -13.06
C ALA A 84 13.92 -3.15 -12.04
N VAL A 85 13.01 -3.21 -11.06
CA VAL A 85 12.93 -2.23 -9.97
C VAL A 85 14.16 -2.29 -9.07
N MET A 86 14.68 -3.48 -8.76
CA MET A 86 15.93 -3.63 -8.00
C MET A 86 17.15 -3.09 -8.75
N VAL A 87 17.21 -3.29 -10.07
CA VAL A 87 18.28 -2.72 -10.91
C VAL A 87 18.16 -1.21 -10.94
N LEU A 88 16.97 -0.65 -11.19
CA LEU A 88 16.80 0.80 -11.23
C LEU A 88 17.06 1.44 -9.86
N GLY A 89 16.57 0.83 -8.78
CA GLY A 89 16.80 1.29 -7.42
C GLY A 89 18.27 1.24 -6.98
N TRP A 90 19.10 0.37 -7.58
CA TRP A 90 20.55 0.36 -7.34
C TRP A 90 21.20 1.68 -7.73
N PHE A 91 20.69 2.34 -8.78
CA PHE A 91 21.20 3.61 -9.27
C PHE A 91 20.50 4.82 -8.68
N THR A 92 19.22 4.69 -8.27
CA THR A 92 18.40 5.86 -7.86
C THR A 92 18.18 5.99 -6.37
N LEU A 93 18.24 4.90 -5.59
CA LEU A 93 17.91 4.92 -4.15
C LEU A 93 19.15 5.05 -3.28
N MET A 94 19.02 5.72 -2.14
CA MET A 94 20.05 5.74 -1.07
C MET A 94 20.15 4.37 -0.39
N PRO A 95 21.23 4.08 0.40
CA PRO A 95 21.44 2.76 1.00
C PRO A 95 20.25 2.24 1.82
N HIS A 96 19.71 3.07 2.72
CA HIS A 96 18.59 2.66 3.57
C HIS A 96 17.31 2.30 2.78
N PRO A 97 16.76 3.13 1.88
CA PRO A 97 15.64 2.75 1.03
C PRO A 97 15.93 1.53 0.14
N TYR A 98 17.17 1.35 -0.34
CA TYR A 98 17.53 0.18 -1.14
C TYR A 98 17.50 -1.12 -0.33
N ARG A 99 18.01 -1.10 0.90
CA ARG A 99 17.90 -2.22 1.85
C ARG A 99 16.44 -2.57 2.13
N TYR A 100 15.62 -1.55 2.42
CA TYR A 100 14.19 -1.70 2.64
C TYR A 100 13.50 -2.37 1.43
N MET A 101 13.81 -1.89 0.22
CA MET A 101 13.26 -2.44 -1.02
C MET A 101 13.66 -3.90 -1.26
N GLY A 102 14.86 -4.32 -0.82
CA GLY A 102 15.28 -5.72 -0.85
C GLY A 102 14.36 -6.63 -0.03
N GLY A 103 13.97 -6.19 1.18
CA GLY A 103 12.97 -6.88 1.99
C GLY A 103 11.61 -6.97 1.29
N ALA A 104 11.11 -5.84 0.76
CA ALA A 104 9.86 -5.79 0.00
C ALA A 104 9.87 -6.72 -1.23
N ALA A 105 11.01 -6.79 -1.94
CA ALA A 105 11.20 -7.67 -3.09
C ALA A 105 11.09 -9.15 -2.73
N VAL A 106 11.76 -9.57 -1.64
CA VAL A 106 11.67 -10.96 -1.16
C VAL A 106 10.25 -11.28 -0.71
N THR A 107 9.61 -10.41 0.07
CA THR A 107 8.24 -10.65 0.53
C THR A 107 7.22 -10.63 -0.60
N ALA A 108 7.46 -9.89 -1.69
CA ALA A 108 6.61 -9.94 -2.88
C ALA A 108 6.66 -11.31 -3.56
N LEU A 109 7.85 -11.90 -3.69
CA LEU A 109 8.01 -13.25 -4.26
C LEU A 109 7.43 -14.36 -3.38
N LEU A 110 7.40 -14.14 -2.05
CA LEU A 110 6.83 -15.07 -1.07
C LEU A 110 5.33 -14.84 -0.81
N SER A 111 4.71 -13.84 -1.45
CA SER A 111 3.32 -13.45 -1.19
C SER A 111 3.04 -13.01 0.25
N LEU A 112 4.03 -12.36 0.87
CA LEU A 112 4.01 -11.83 2.24
C LEU A 112 4.11 -10.30 2.29
N SER A 113 4.08 -9.61 1.14
CA SER A 113 4.18 -8.15 1.06
C SER A 113 3.19 -7.41 1.95
N ASN A 114 1.95 -7.90 2.07
CA ASN A 114 0.95 -7.26 2.92
C ASN A 114 1.36 -7.23 4.41
N ILE A 115 2.05 -8.28 4.89
CA ILE A 115 2.57 -8.33 6.26
C ILE A 115 3.82 -7.45 6.40
N TRP A 116 4.69 -7.45 5.39
CA TRP A 116 5.85 -6.56 5.34
C TRP A 116 5.42 -5.11 5.50
N PHE A 117 4.48 -4.63 4.68
CA PHE A 117 4.02 -3.25 4.73
C PHE A 117 3.24 -2.91 5.99
N LEU A 118 2.42 -3.83 6.50
CA LEU A 118 1.71 -3.65 7.77
C LEU A 118 2.67 -3.32 8.92
N THR A 119 3.83 -3.99 8.98
CA THR A 119 4.78 -3.88 10.09
C THR A 119 5.87 -2.83 9.87
N ARG A 120 5.94 -2.24 8.67
CA ARG A 120 7.07 -1.40 8.24
C ARG A 120 6.66 -0.04 7.68
N ILE A 121 5.39 0.23 7.38
CA ILE A 121 4.97 1.59 7.05
C ILE A 121 4.97 2.40 8.35
N ASP A 122 6.03 3.16 8.54
CA ASP A 122 6.26 4.00 9.70
C ASP A 122 6.99 5.29 9.29
N TYR A 123 7.28 6.14 10.28
CA TYR A 123 7.97 7.41 10.07
C TYR A 123 9.41 7.28 9.56
N PHE A 124 10.06 6.13 9.72
CA PHE A 124 11.48 5.94 9.42
C PHE A 124 11.72 5.22 8.08
N ASN A 125 10.67 4.65 7.50
CA ASN A 125 10.68 3.98 6.21
C ASN A 125 10.17 4.90 5.10
N PRO A 126 10.43 4.56 3.82
CA PRO A 126 9.93 5.35 2.70
C PRO A 126 8.41 5.53 2.79
N ASP A 127 7.93 6.73 2.45
CA ASP A 127 6.49 6.98 2.35
C ASP A 127 5.86 5.92 1.42
N ALA A 128 4.70 5.39 1.80
CA ALA A 128 4.03 4.33 1.04
C ALA A 128 3.81 4.70 -0.43
N LEU A 129 3.62 5.99 -0.74
CA LEU A 129 3.48 6.52 -2.09
C LEU A 129 4.77 6.48 -2.92
N LEU A 130 5.92 6.48 -2.26
CA LEU A 130 7.26 6.47 -2.87
C LEU A 130 7.88 5.07 -2.89
N ASP A 131 7.22 4.09 -2.30
CA ASP A 131 7.64 2.69 -2.36
C ASP A 131 7.24 2.07 -3.72
N PRO A 132 8.20 1.56 -4.50
CA PRO A 132 7.93 0.99 -5.81
C PRO A 132 7.20 -0.35 -5.79
N LEU A 133 7.30 -1.10 -4.69
CA LEU A 133 6.73 -2.44 -4.56
C LEU A 133 5.48 -2.46 -3.68
N ILE A 134 5.03 -1.31 -3.16
CA ILE A 134 3.88 -1.25 -2.24
C ILE A 134 2.65 -2.00 -2.75
N HIS A 135 2.28 -1.79 -4.01
CA HIS A 135 1.11 -2.40 -4.65
C HIS A 135 1.08 -3.94 -4.62
N THR A 136 2.22 -4.60 -4.37
CA THR A 136 2.29 -6.07 -4.25
C THR A 136 1.57 -6.62 -3.02
N TRP A 137 1.12 -5.76 -2.09
CA TRP A 137 0.30 -6.17 -0.95
C TRP A 137 -0.97 -6.92 -1.37
N SER A 138 -1.65 -6.44 -2.41
CA SER A 138 -2.92 -7.03 -2.86
C SER A 138 -2.72 -8.43 -3.42
N LEU A 139 -1.58 -8.64 -4.10
CA LEU A 139 -1.17 -9.95 -4.60
C LEU A 139 -0.87 -10.92 -3.45
N GLY A 140 -0.29 -10.44 -2.35
CA GLY A 140 -0.11 -11.23 -1.13
C GLY A 140 -1.44 -11.75 -0.58
N ILE A 141 -2.45 -10.88 -0.49
CA ILE A 141 -3.81 -11.27 -0.04
C ILE A 141 -4.42 -12.29 -1.00
N GLU A 142 -4.35 -12.07 -2.30
CA GLU A 142 -4.88 -13.00 -3.31
C GLU A 142 -4.23 -14.38 -3.20
N GLU A 143 -2.91 -14.47 -3.13
CA GLU A 143 -2.19 -15.74 -3.05
C GLU A 143 -2.46 -16.46 -1.72
N GLN A 144 -2.54 -15.74 -0.60
CA GLN A 144 -2.97 -16.31 0.69
C GLN A 144 -4.39 -16.88 0.60
N PHE A 145 -5.30 -16.19 -0.07
CA PHE A 145 -6.64 -16.70 -0.35
C PHE A 145 -6.59 -17.95 -1.24
N TYR A 146 -5.73 -17.99 -2.27
CA TYR A 146 -5.56 -19.14 -3.16
C TYR A 146 -4.96 -20.37 -2.47
N LEU A 147 -4.27 -20.21 -1.34
CA LEU A 147 -3.86 -21.33 -0.49
C LEU A 147 -5.04 -21.94 0.26
N ILE A 148 -5.97 -21.11 0.75
CA ILE A 148 -7.06 -21.52 1.63
C ILE A 148 -8.28 -22.04 0.84
N ILE A 149 -8.72 -21.31 -0.19
CA ILE A 149 -9.99 -21.58 -0.85
C ILE A 149 -10.10 -22.96 -1.53
N PRO A 150 -9.05 -23.53 -2.17
CA PRO A 150 -9.19 -24.83 -2.81
C PRO A 150 -9.32 -25.95 -1.78
N LEU A 151 -8.67 -25.83 -0.62
CA LEU A 151 -8.82 -26.77 0.49
C LEU A 151 -10.23 -26.72 1.07
N LEU A 152 -10.75 -25.51 1.33
CA LEU A 152 -12.11 -25.31 1.83
C LEU A 152 -13.15 -25.91 0.88
N LEU A 153 -13.08 -25.57 -0.41
CA LEU A 153 -14.03 -26.06 -1.40
C LEU A 153 -13.92 -27.58 -1.59
N LEU A 154 -12.72 -28.15 -1.61
CA LEU A 154 -12.53 -29.60 -1.71
C LEU A 154 -13.14 -30.34 -0.52
N LEU A 155 -12.94 -29.83 0.71
CA LEU A 155 -13.49 -30.44 1.93
C LEU A 155 -15.02 -30.38 1.93
N LEU A 156 -15.60 -29.22 1.66
CA LEU A 156 -17.05 -29.05 1.59
C LEU A 156 -17.67 -29.87 0.45
N TRP A 157 -16.97 -29.99 -0.69
CA TRP A 157 -17.40 -30.80 -1.82
C TRP A 157 -17.48 -32.28 -1.48
N ARG A 158 -16.49 -32.81 -0.75
CA ARG A 158 -16.46 -34.21 -0.31
C ARG A 158 -17.44 -34.52 0.82
N TRP A 159 -17.68 -33.55 1.70
CA TRP A 159 -18.58 -33.76 2.83
C TRP A 159 -20.04 -33.61 2.41
N ARG A 160 -20.47 -32.38 2.08
CA ARG A 160 -21.83 -32.06 1.64
C ARG A 160 -21.82 -30.77 0.82
N THR A 161 -22.05 -30.86 -0.49
CA THR A 161 -22.06 -29.71 -1.40
C THR A 161 -23.08 -28.62 -1.01
N GLY A 162 -24.18 -29.00 -0.35
CA GLY A 162 -25.18 -28.07 0.20
C GLY A 162 -24.64 -27.14 1.29
N LEU A 163 -23.50 -27.46 1.92
CA LEU A 163 -22.86 -26.61 2.93
C LEU A 163 -22.02 -25.48 2.32
N ILE A 164 -21.71 -25.52 1.02
CA ILE A 164 -20.84 -24.52 0.38
C ILE A 164 -21.43 -23.12 0.51
N ALA A 165 -22.69 -22.92 0.13
CA ALA A 165 -23.34 -21.61 0.22
C ALA A 165 -23.43 -21.06 1.66
N PRO A 166 -23.99 -21.77 2.67
CA PRO A 166 -24.09 -21.22 4.02
C PRO A 166 -22.71 -20.93 4.63
N VAL A 167 -21.70 -21.77 4.39
CA VAL A 167 -20.33 -21.51 4.89
C VAL A 167 -19.73 -20.27 4.24
N LEU A 168 -19.83 -20.14 2.91
CA LEU A 168 -19.34 -18.94 2.21
C LEU A 168 -20.08 -17.67 2.69
N LEU A 169 -21.40 -17.72 2.88
CA LEU A 169 -22.18 -16.59 3.43
C LEU A 169 -21.72 -16.22 4.84
N GLY A 170 -21.52 -17.22 5.71
CA GLY A 170 -21.01 -16.98 7.07
C GLY A 170 -19.63 -16.31 7.05
N LEU A 171 -18.71 -16.79 6.21
CA LEU A 171 -17.37 -16.20 6.09
C LEU A 171 -17.40 -14.80 5.48
N ILE A 172 -18.27 -14.54 4.49
CA ILE A 172 -18.49 -13.19 3.93
C ILE A 172 -18.99 -12.26 5.04
N ALA A 173 -20.00 -12.67 5.81
CA ALA A 173 -20.57 -11.85 6.87
C ALA A 173 -19.55 -11.54 7.98
N ILE A 174 -18.78 -12.54 8.42
CA ILE A 174 -17.73 -12.37 9.42
C ILE A 174 -16.63 -11.43 8.91
N SER A 175 -16.14 -11.66 7.69
CA SER A 175 -15.06 -10.84 7.12
C SER A 175 -15.50 -9.39 6.86
N LEU A 176 -16.74 -9.17 6.39
CA LEU A 176 -17.31 -7.83 6.23
C LEU A 176 -17.52 -7.13 7.59
N ALA A 177 -18.01 -7.85 8.61
CA ALA A 177 -18.16 -7.29 9.95
C ALA A 177 -16.79 -6.86 10.53
N LEU A 178 -15.75 -7.67 10.33
CA LEU A 178 -14.38 -7.31 10.70
C LEU A 178 -13.89 -6.10 9.90
N ALA A 179 -14.18 -6.01 8.60
CA ALA A 179 -13.83 -4.86 7.77
C ALA A 179 -14.45 -3.57 8.33
N VAL A 180 -15.75 -3.57 8.60
CA VAL A 180 -16.47 -2.39 9.10
C VAL A 180 -15.99 -1.98 10.50
N THR A 181 -15.79 -2.94 11.40
CA THR A 181 -15.41 -2.65 12.80
C THR A 181 -13.95 -2.25 12.94
N ARG A 182 -13.04 -2.83 12.15
CA ARG A 182 -11.59 -2.56 12.27
C ARG A 182 -11.14 -1.33 11.50
N SER A 183 -11.81 -0.93 10.43
CA SER A 183 -11.34 0.18 9.59
C SER A 183 -11.45 1.56 10.21
N GLY A 184 -12.14 1.73 11.34
CA GLY A 184 -12.12 2.98 12.10
C GLY A 184 -10.80 3.17 12.86
N GLU A 185 -10.53 2.24 13.79
CA GLU A 185 -9.45 2.31 14.78
C GLU A 185 -8.14 1.66 14.30
N TYR A 186 -8.23 0.55 13.55
CA TYR A 186 -7.10 -0.27 13.09
C TYR A 186 -6.96 -0.24 11.56
N ARG A 187 -6.90 0.98 10.99
CA ARG A 187 -6.92 1.22 9.52
C ARG A 187 -5.89 0.40 8.74
N THR A 188 -4.64 0.38 9.20
CA THR A 188 -3.54 -0.32 8.51
C THR A 188 -3.75 -1.83 8.51
N GLU A 189 -4.15 -2.40 9.65
CA GLU A 189 -4.48 -3.83 9.76
C GLU A 189 -5.65 -4.20 8.87
N ALA A 190 -6.73 -3.41 8.92
CA ALA A 190 -7.92 -3.66 8.11
C ALA A 190 -7.61 -3.59 6.61
N PHE A 191 -6.69 -2.73 6.20
CA PHE A 191 -6.28 -2.57 4.81
C PHE A 191 -5.44 -3.76 4.31
N TYR A 192 -4.47 -4.23 5.09
CA TYR A 192 -3.46 -5.20 4.64
C TYR A 192 -3.76 -6.67 4.99
N LEU A 193 -4.67 -6.97 5.91
CA LEU A 193 -4.91 -8.35 6.35
C LEU A 193 -6.00 -9.06 5.54
N LEU A 194 -5.79 -10.35 5.29
CA LEU A 194 -6.73 -11.16 4.51
C LEU A 194 -8.12 -11.23 5.16
N HIS A 195 -8.22 -11.37 6.48
CA HIS A 195 -9.51 -11.64 7.13
C HIS A 195 -10.51 -10.46 7.05
N THR A 196 -10.05 -9.23 6.87
CA THR A 196 -10.90 -8.05 6.61
C THR A 196 -11.20 -7.83 5.12
N ARG A 197 -10.48 -8.51 4.23
CA ARG A 197 -10.60 -8.42 2.76
C ARG A 197 -11.22 -9.65 2.10
N ALA A 198 -11.26 -10.77 2.81
CA ALA A 198 -11.67 -12.07 2.27
C ALA A 198 -13.10 -12.05 1.74
N TRP A 199 -14.00 -11.25 2.31
CA TRP A 199 -15.40 -11.15 1.86
C TRP A 199 -15.52 -10.74 0.38
N GLU A 200 -14.59 -9.93 -0.14
CA GLU A 200 -14.55 -9.46 -1.53
C GLU A 200 -14.27 -10.65 -2.48
N LEU A 201 -13.23 -11.45 -2.17
CA LEU A 201 -12.87 -12.67 -2.90
C LEU A 201 -13.96 -13.74 -2.76
N LEU A 202 -14.49 -13.93 -1.56
CA LEU A 202 -15.55 -14.91 -1.28
C LEU A 202 -16.85 -14.56 -1.99
N ALA A 203 -17.20 -13.27 -2.15
CA ALA A 203 -18.33 -12.84 -2.96
C ALA A 203 -18.21 -13.33 -4.41
N GLY A 204 -17.01 -13.24 -4.99
CA GLY A 204 -16.71 -13.82 -6.30
C GLY A 204 -16.94 -15.34 -6.36
N VAL A 205 -16.43 -16.08 -5.37
CA VAL A 205 -16.64 -17.54 -5.26
C VAL A 205 -18.12 -17.88 -5.12
N MET A 206 -18.86 -17.11 -4.32
CA MET A 206 -20.31 -17.26 -4.16
C MET A 206 -21.05 -17.08 -5.49
N VAL A 207 -20.70 -16.04 -6.27
CA VAL A 207 -21.29 -15.83 -7.59
C VAL A 207 -21.00 -17.01 -8.52
N ALA A 208 -19.77 -17.55 -8.51
CA ALA A 208 -19.43 -18.71 -9.31
C ALA A 208 -20.23 -19.97 -8.90
N TRP A 209 -20.45 -20.17 -7.60
CA TRP A 209 -21.30 -21.25 -7.10
C TRP A 209 -22.78 -21.04 -7.46
N ALA A 210 -23.29 -19.81 -7.33
CA ALA A 210 -24.67 -19.47 -7.62
C ALA A 210 -25.00 -19.62 -9.10
N GLU A 211 -24.16 -19.13 -10.01
CA GLU A 211 -24.35 -19.28 -11.47
C GLU A 211 -24.53 -20.75 -11.87
N ARG A 212 -23.83 -21.66 -11.19
CA ARG A 212 -23.90 -23.11 -11.46
C ARG A 212 -25.14 -23.77 -10.88
N ASN A 213 -25.53 -23.43 -9.65
CA ASN A 213 -26.54 -24.19 -8.89
C ASN A 213 -27.90 -23.50 -8.79
N ARG A 214 -27.94 -22.18 -9.03
CA ARG A 214 -29.13 -21.33 -8.94
C ARG A 214 -29.08 -20.27 -10.06
N PRO A 215 -29.16 -20.68 -11.33
CA PRO A 215 -29.13 -19.74 -12.45
C PRO A 215 -30.25 -18.71 -12.29
N LEU A 216 -29.92 -17.44 -12.55
CA LEU A 216 -30.89 -16.37 -12.53
C LEU A 216 -31.91 -16.51 -13.67
N ARG A 217 -33.08 -15.94 -13.47
CA ARG A 217 -34.09 -15.79 -14.53
C ARG A 217 -33.57 -14.85 -15.61
N ALA A 218 -33.80 -15.19 -16.88
CA ALA A 218 -33.27 -14.48 -18.05
C ALA A 218 -33.61 -12.96 -18.06
N ASP A 219 -34.80 -12.59 -17.59
CA ASP A 219 -35.31 -11.22 -17.49
C ASP A 219 -34.51 -10.34 -16.51
N LEU A 220 -33.85 -10.95 -15.52
CA LEU A 220 -33.08 -10.21 -14.51
C LEU A 220 -31.65 -9.86 -14.95
N HIS A 221 -31.12 -10.47 -16.01
CA HIS A 221 -29.71 -10.28 -16.38
C HIS A 221 -29.39 -8.84 -16.76
N THR A 222 -30.17 -8.25 -17.68
CA THR A 222 -29.95 -6.87 -18.15
C THR A 222 -30.06 -5.81 -17.04
N PRO A 223 -31.12 -5.79 -16.21
CA PRO A 223 -31.21 -4.79 -15.15
C PRO A 223 -30.12 -4.95 -14.09
N LEU A 224 -29.80 -6.18 -13.66
CA LEU A 224 -28.73 -6.39 -12.67
C LEU A 224 -27.35 -5.98 -13.21
N TYR A 225 -27.07 -6.26 -14.48
CA TYR A 225 -25.82 -5.83 -15.12
C TYR A 225 -25.73 -4.30 -15.18
N ALA A 226 -26.82 -3.61 -15.52
CA ALA A 226 -26.87 -2.15 -15.58
C ALA A 226 -26.65 -1.52 -14.20
N VAL A 227 -27.36 -2.01 -13.18
CA VAL A 227 -27.16 -1.59 -11.78
C VAL A 227 -25.73 -1.86 -11.35
N GLY A 228 -25.18 -3.02 -11.71
CA GLY A 228 -23.80 -3.37 -11.37
C GLY A 228 -22.78 -2.40 -11.95
N LEU A 229 -22.96 -1.99 -13.22
CA LEU A 229 -22.10 -1.00 -13.86
C LEU A 229 -22.21 0.37 -13.17
N VAL A 230 -23.43 0.82 -12.85
CA VAL A 230 -23.65 2.08 -12.13
C VAL A 230 -23.00 2.06 -10.75
N LEU A 231 -23.12 0.95 -10.00
CA LEU A 231 -22.51 0.83 -8.67
C LEU A 231 -20.98 0.86 -8.71
N ILE A 232 -20.37 0.21 -9.71
CA ILE A 232 -18.91 0.28 -9.89
C ILE A 232 -18.48 1.70 -10.21
N LEU A 233 -19.14 2.36 -11.18
CA LEU A 233 -18.80 3.74 -11.53
C LEU A 233 -19.02 4.69 -10.34
N ALA A 234 -20.11 4.55 -9.58
CA ALA A 234 -20.33 5.32 -8.36
C ALA A 234 -19.22 5.09 -7.33
N GLY A 235 -18.81 3.84 -7.11
CA GLY A 235 -17.71 3.48 -6.21
C GLY A 235 -16.34 4.02 -6.62
N LEU A 236 -16.12 4.33 -7.90
CA LEU A 236 -14.87 4.94 -8.35
C LEU A 236 -14.84 6.47 -8.21
N TRP A 237 -16.01 7.13 -8.20
CA TRP A 237 -16.10 8.60 -8.28
C TRP A 237 -16.64 9.31 -7.03
N ILE A 238 -17.41 8.61 -6.17
CA ILE A 238 -18.19 9.26 -5.10
C ILE A 238 -17.60 8.99 -3.70
N VAL A 239 -16.52 8.19 -3.59
CA VAL A 239 -15.94 7.83 -2.29
C VAL A 239 -15.30 9.06 -1.62
N PRO A 240 -15.70 9.39 -0.37
CA PRO A 240 -15.09 10.49 0.37
C PRO A 240 -13.60 10.25 0.66
N PRO A 241 -12.72 11.27 0.60
CA PRO A 241 -11.27 11.11 0.85
C PRO A 241 -10.91 10.49 2.20
N ALA A 242 -11.73 10.73 3.24
CA ALA A 242 -11.50 10.23 4.60
C ALA A 242 -12.26 8.92 4.92
N ALA A 243 -12.88 8.28 3.91
CA ALA A 243 -13.66 7.07 4.10
C ALA A 243 -12.78 5.92 4.66
N PRO A 244 -13.20 5.26 5.76
CA PRO A 244 -12.56 4.03 6.21
C PRO A 244 -12.55 2.96 5.11
N TRP A 245 -11.41 2.29 4.92
CA TRP A 245 -11.23 1.29 3.87
C TRP A 245 -10.42 0.07 4.34
N PRO A 246 -10.91 -1.18 4.17
CA PRO A 246 -12.21 -1.60 3.62
C PRO A 246 -13.40 -1.15 4.48
N GLY A 247 -14.65 -1.21 4.01
CA GLY A 247 -15.78 -0.81 4.86
C GLY A 247 -17.13 -0.82 4.15
N LEU A 248 -18.00 0.13 4.48
CA LEU A 248 -19.27 0.25 3.73
C LEU A 248 -19.05 0.82 2.32
N TRP A 249 -18.01 1.64 2.14
CA TRP A 249 -17.67 2.24 0.86
C TRP A 249 -17.06 1.25 -0.16
N THR A 250 -16.67 0.05 0.26
CA THR A 250 -16.28 -1.05 -0.64
C THR A 250 -17.49 -1.78 -1.23
N LEU A 251 -18.70 -1.64 -0.64
CA LEU A 251 -19.90 -2.34 -1.10
C LEU A 251 -20.27 -2.02 -2.57
N PRO A 252 -20.25 -0.76 -3.05
CA PRO A 252 -20.64 -0.46 -4.42
C PRO A 252 -19.81 -1.21 -5.46
N THR A 253 -18.47 -1.22 -5.33
CA THR A 253 -17.62 -1.93 -6.29
C THR A 253 -17.76 -3.45 -6.17
N VAL A 254 -17.86 -3.98 -4.95
CA VAL A 254 -17.95 -5.44 -4.73
C VAL A 254 -19.31 -5.99 -5.17
N VAL A 255 -20.41 -5.38 -4.70
CA VAL A 255 -21.77 -5.76 -5.10
C VAL A 255 -21.96 -5.51 -6.59
N GLY A 256 -21.51 -4.37 -7.10
CA GLY A 256 -21.62 -4.05 -8.53
C GLY A 256 -20.91 -5.07 -9.42
N THR A 257 -19.71 -5.50 -9.02
CA THR A 257 -18.97 -6.57 -9.70
C THR A 257 -19.71 -7.91 -9.61
N ALA A 258 -20.21 -8.28 -8.43
CA ALA A 258 -20.99 -9.50 -8.25
C ALA A 258 -22.25 -9.52 -9.13
N LEU A 259 -22.95 -8.40 -9.26
CA LEU A 259 -24.15 -8.25 -10.11
C LEU A 259 -23.84 -8.43 -11.61
N ILE A 260 -22.73 -7.87 -12.11
CA ILE A 260 -22.28 -8.08 -13.50
C ILE A 260 -21.91 -9.55 -13.72
N LEU A 261 -21.20 -10.16 -12.77
CA LEU A 261 -20.72 -11.54 -12.90
C LEU A 261 -21.85 -12.57 -12.86
N VAL A 262 -22.85 -12.39 -11.99
CA VAL A 262 -24.02 -13.29 -11.89
C VAL A 262 -24.96 -13.15 -13.09
N ALA A 263 -24.83 -12.09 -13.89
CA ALA A 263 -25.69 -11.77 -15.03
C ALA A 263 -25.01 -11.96 -16.42
N PRO A 264 -24.47 -13.14 -16.79
CA PRO A 264 -23.71 -13.33 -18.03
C PRO A 264 -24.51 -13.12 -19.35
N GLN A 265 -25.84 -13.23 -19.29
CA GLN A 265 -26.75 -13.15 -20.44
C GLN A 265 -27.40 -11.77 -20.63
N ALA A 266 -26.81 -10.70 -20.09
CA ALA A 266 -27.33 -9.34 -20.28
C ALA A 266 -27.42 -8.95 -21.77
N SER A 267 -28.22 -7.93 -22.09
CA SER A 267 -28.42 -7.47 -23.46
C SER A 267 -27.10 -7.18 -24.19
N ALA A 268 -27.06 -7.46 -25.49
CA ALA A 268 -25.85 -7.28 -26.31
C ALA A 268 -25.29 -5.83 -26.28
N PRO A 269 -26.11 -4.77 -26.36
CA PRO A 269 -25.60 -3.39 -26.30
C PRO A 269 -24.87 -3.09 -25.00
N LEU A 270 -25.41 -3.54 -23.85
CA LEU A 270 -24.80 -3.27 -22.55
C LEU A 270 -23.49 -4.04 -22.36
N ARG A 271 -23.44 -5.30 -22.80
CA ARG A 271 -22.19 -6.09 -22.80
C ARG A 271 -21.15 -5.51 -23.76
N ALA A 272 -21.56 -4.93 -24.90
CA ALA A 272 -20.66 -4.32 -25.87
C ALA A 272 -19.85 -3.15 -25.28
N LEU A 273 -20.38 -2.46 -24.26
CA LEU A 273 -19.63 -1.42 -23.53
C LEU A 273 -18.36 -1.96 -22.86
N LEU A 274 -18.39 -3.20 -22.35
CA LEU A 274 -17.20 -3.84 -21.75
C LEU A 274 -16.46 -4.75 -22.75
N ALA A 275 -17.16 -5.27 -23.76
CA ALA A 275 -16.60 -6.23 -24.71
C ALA A 275 -15.97 -5.58 -25.96
N ASN A 276 -15.88 -4.24 -26.05
CA ASN A 276 -15.26 -3.57 -27.19
C ASN A 276 -13.72 -3.82 -27.24
N PRO A 277 -13.08 -3.73 -28.42
CA PRO A 277 -11.67 -4.06 -28.57
C PRO A 277 -10.71 -3.28 -27.67
N PRO A 278 -10.84 -1.95 -27.48
CA PRO A 278 -10.01 -1.20 -26.52
C PRO A 278 -10.10 -1.72 -25.08
N MET A 279 -11.33 -1.92 -24.58
CA MET A 279 -11.56 -2.41 -23.21
C MET A 279 -11.00 -3.83 -23.03
N ARG A 280 -11.16 -4.69 -24.03
CA ARG A 280 -10.56 -6.02 -24.02
C ARG A 280 -9.04 -5.96 -23.99
N PHE A 281 -8.42 -5.11 -24.80
CA PHE A 281 -6.97 -4.95 -24.82
C PHE A 281 -6.43 -4.52 -23.45
N VAL A 282 -7.00 -3.49 -22.85
CA VAL A 282 -6.62 -3.04 -21.50
C VAL A 282 -6.84 -4.15 -20.47
N GLY A 283 -7.95 -4.88 -20.57
CA GLY A 283 -8.25 -6.05 -19.74
C GLY A 283 -7.20 -7.16 -19.85
N LEU A 284 -6.70 -7.43 -21.06
CA LEU A 284 -5.67 -8.44 -21.30
C LEU A 284 -4.34 -8.06 -20.64
N ILE A 285 -3.92 -6.79 -20.76
CA ILE A 285 -2.66 -6.30 -20.16
C ILE A 285 -2.79 -5.90 -18.69
N SER A 286 -4.00 -5.90 -18.12
CA SER A 286 -4.31 -5.36 -16.79
C SER A 286 -3.40 -5.84 -15.66
N TYR A 287 -2.96 -7.11 -15.68
CA TYR A 287 -2.03 -7.62 -14.69
C TYR A 287 -0.65 -6.99 -14.82
N SER A 288 -0.10 -6.95 -16.04
CA SER A 288 1.18 -6.27 -16.29
C SER A 288 1.08 -4.77 -16.00
N LEU A 289 -0.02 -4.11 -16.36
CA LEU A 289 -0.24 -2.70 -16.04
C LEU A 289 -0.31 -2.47 -14.51
N TYR A 290 -0.95 -3.38 -13.77
CA TYR A 290 -0.94 -3.37 -12.31
C TYR A 290 0.47 -3.52 -11.74
N LEU A 291 1.34 -4.34 -12.32
CA LEU A 291 2.72 -4.47 -11.83
C LEU A 291 3.58 -3.24 -12.12
N TRP A 292 3.44 -2.63 -13.30
CA TRP A 292 4.35 -1.57 -13.74
C TRP A 292 3.91 -0.16 -13.34
N HIS A 293 2.62 0.08 -13.04
CA HIS A 293 2.15 1.43 -12.74
C HIS A 293 2.85 2.04 -11.52
N GLN A 294 2.89 1.32 -10.40
CA GLN A 294 3.39 1.86 -9.13
C GLN A 294 4.92 2.08 -9.13
N PRO A 295 5.77 1.17 -9.65
CA PRO A 295 7.20 1.47 -9.80
C PRO A 295 7.48 2.70 -10.65
N VAL A 296 6.78 2.86 -11.79
CA VAL A 296 6.96 4.05 -12.63
C VAL A 296 6.59 5.33 -11.86
N ILE A 297 5.45 5.31 -11.18
CA ILE A 297 4.96 6.48 -10.43
C ILE A 297 5.88 6.84 -9.26
N SER A 298 6.16 5.87 -8.40
CA SER A 298 6.97 6.06 -7.19
C SER A 298 8.39 6.51 -7.51
N MET A 299 9.05 5.94 -8.52
CA MET A 299 10.44 6.25 -8.84
C MET A 299 10.60 7.62 -9.50
N LEU A 300 9.64 8.02 -10.35
CA LEU A 300 9.59 9.38 -10.89
C LEU A 300 9.33 10.42 -9.80
N LYS A 301 8.41 10.14 -8.86
CA LYS A 301 8.15 11.01 -7.71
C LYS A 301 9.37 11.10 -6.77
N ALA A 302 10.00 9.98 -6.44
CA ALA A 302 11.18 9.93 -5.58
C ALA A 302 12.39 10.67 -6.19
N SER A 303 12.45 10.75 -7.52
CA SER A 303 13.50 11.46 -8.25
C SER A 303 13.14 12.92 -8.61
N ASN A 304 12.01 13.44 -8.11
CA ASN A 304 11.48 14.76 -8.46
C ASN A 304 11.27 15.00 -9.98
N PHE A 305 11.06 13.94 -10.77
CA PHE A 305 10.76 14.00 -12.20
C PHE A 305 9.26 13.85 -12.51
N TRP A 306 8.41 13.84 -11.49
CA TRP A 306 6.97 13.74 -11.69
C TRP A 306 6.42 15.03 -12.32
N PRO A 307 5.75 14.97 -13.48
CA PRO A 307 5.29 16.14 -14.19
C PRO A 307 4.07 16.77 -13.52
N ALA A 308 4.00 18.09 -13.57
CA ALA A 308 2.83 18.86 -13.14
C ALA A 308 1.83 19.11 -14.28
N THR A 309 2.22 18.88 -15.54
CA THR A 309 1.40 19.19 -16.72
C THR A 309 0.58 17.98 -17.18
N LEU A 310 -0.62 18.22 -17.71
CA LEU A 310 -1.46 17.17 -18.29
C LEU A 310 -0.71 16.37 -19.38
N TRP A 311 0.03 17.06 -20.24
CA TRP A 311 0.85 16.42 -21.28
C TRP A 311 1.88 15.46 -20.71
N GLY A 312 2.60 15.85 -19.65
CA GLY A 312 3.55 14.96 -18.99
C GLY A 312 2.87 13.73 -18.38
N LEU A 313 1.69 13.90 -17.77
CA LEU A 313 0.91 12.78 -17.21
C LEU A 313 0.43 11.82 -18.31
N LEU A 314 0.02 12.34 -19.48
CA LEU A 314 -0.36 11.52 -20.64
C LEU A 314 0.83 10.73 -21.20
N VAL A 315 2.02 11.33 -21.25
CA VAL A 315 3.26 10.64 -21.65
C VAL A 315 3.58 9.49 -20.68
N ILE A 316 3.45 9.72 -19.37
CA ILE A 316 3.67 8.67 -18.36
C ILE A 316 2.63 7.56 -18.47
N LEU A 317 1.35 7.90 -18.70
CA LEU A 317 0.30 6.91 -18.95
C LEU A 317 0.62 6.05 -20.18
N ALA A 318 1.05 6.67 -21.27
CA ALA A 318 1.48 5.97 -22.48
C ALA A 318 2.68 5.06 -22.22
N LEU A 319 3.66 5.52 -21.44
CA LEU A 319 4.81 4.72 -21.01
C LEU A 319 4.38 3.49 -20.20
N MET A 320 3.48 3.66 -19.21
CA MET A 320 2.97 2.54 -18.41
C MET A 320 2.22 1.51 -19.26
N ILE A 321 1.39 1.96 -20.20
CA ILE A 321 0.70 1.08 -21.15
C ILE A 321 1.70 0.36 -22.06
N ALA A 322 2.73 1.04 -22.54
CA ALA A 322 3.77 0.45 -23.37
C ALA A 322 4.54 -0.64 -22.60
N LEU A 323 5.05 -0.35 -21.41
CA LEU A 323 5.73 -1.31 -20.55
C LEU A 323 4.85 -2.51 -20.20
N ALA A 324 3.58 -2.25 -19.86
CA ALA A 324 2.61 -3.30 -19.59
C ALA A 324 2.37 -4.20 -20.81
N THR A 325 2.29 -3.61 -22.00
CA THR A 325 2.09 -4.34 -23.26
C THR A 325 3.30 -5.21 -23.58
N LEU A 326 4.51 -4.68 -23.43
CA LEU A 326 5.76 -5.42 -23.62
C LEU A 326 5.88 -6.58 -22.63
N SER A 327 5.62 -6.30 -21.35
CA SER A 327 5.61 -7.32 -20.28
C SER A 327 4.58 -8.41 -20.56
N TRP A 328 3.35 -8.04 -20.90
CA TRP A 328 2.30 -9.00 -21.24
C TRP A 328 2.70 -9.86 -22.45
N ARG A 329 3.18 -9.23 -23.53
CA ARG A 329 3.49 -9.93 -24.78
C ARG A 329 4.72 -10.83 -24.68
N PHE A 330 5.78 -10.38 -24.04
CA PHE A 330 7.10 -11.03 -24.06
C PHE A 330 7.45 -11.77 -22.77
N VAL A 331 6.79 -11.49 -21.65
CA VAL A 331 7.04 -12.16 -20.37
C VAL A 331 5.87 -13.03 -19.96
N GLU A 332 4.63 -12.50 -20.00
CA GLU A 332 3.46 -13.22 -19.52
C GLU A 332 2.99 -14.31 -20.51
N GLN A 333 2.70 -13.93 -21.76
CA GLN A 333 2.17 -14.83 -22.80
C GLN A 333 3.05 -16.08 -23.02
N PRO A 334 4.39 -16.01 -23.07
CA PRO A 334 5.24 -17.18 -23.31
C PRO A 334 5.19 -18.26 -22.21
N PHE A 335 4.62 -17.96 -21.05
CA PHE A 335 4.41 -18.92 -19.96
C PHE A 335 2.97 -19.41 -19.87
N ARG A 336 2.02 -18.71 -20.52
CA ARG A 336 0.59 -19.04 -20.54
C ARG A 336 0.19 -20.08 -21.59
N THR A 337 1.10 -20.46 -22.50
CA THR A 337 0.86 -21.50 -23.50
C THR A 337 0.61 -22.86 -22.82
N PRO A 338 -0.45 -23.60 -23.21
CA PRO A 338 -0.68 -24.97 -22.74
C PRO A 338 0.49 -25.90 -23.08
N GLY A 339 0.80 -26.86 -22.20
CA GLY A 339 1.86 -27.86 -22.43
C GLY A 339 3.15 -27.65 -21.61
N PRO A 340 4.18 -28.50 -21.83
CA PRO A 340 5.46 -28.37 -21.15
C PRO A 340 6.22 -27.13 -21.64
N LEU A 341 6.74 -26.35 -20.71
CA LEU A 341 7.62 -25.22 -21.05
C LEU A 341 9.03 -25.74 -21.36
N PRO A 342 9.78 -25.10 -22.28
CA PRO A 342 11.20 -25.36 -22.44
C PRO A 342 11.93 -25.24 -21.10
N ARG A 343 12.79 -26.21 -20.76
CA ARG A 343 13.43 -26.32 -19.42
C ARG A 343 14.22 -25.07 -19.01
N PHE A 344 14.71 -24.28 -19.95
CA PHE A 344 15.47 -23.05 -19.65
C PHE A 344 14.61 -21.95 -19.02
N LYS A 345 13.32 -21.85 -19.38
CA LYS A 345 12.42 -20.79 -18.87
C LYS A 345 12.23 -20.84 -17.35
N PRO A 346 11.81 -21.97 -16.74
CA PRO A 346 11.69 -22.05 -15.27
C PRO A 346 13.04 -21.95 -14.57
N ARG A 347 14.13 -22.44 -15.18
CA ARG A 347 15.49 -22.29 -14.62
C ARG A 347 15.90 -20.83 -14.57
N LEU A 348 15.65 -20.05 -15.62
CA LEU A 348 15.91 -18.61 -15.66
C LEU A 348 15.11 -17.87 -14.59
N LEU A 349 13.80 -18.15 -14.46
CA LEU A 349 12.98 -17.55 -13.41
C LEU A 349 13.51 -17.86 -12.01
N MET A 350 13.92 -19.11 -11.76
CA MET A 350 14.49 -19.51 -10.48
C MET A 350 15.83 -18.82 -10.23
N ALA A 351 16.69 -18.69 -11.24
CA ALA A 351 17.94 -17.95 -11.15
C ALA A 351 17.69 -16.45 -10.85
N SER A 352 16.72 -15.82 -11.50
CA SER A 352 16.33 -14.44 -11.24
C SER A 352 15.79 -14.25 -9.82
N ALA A 353 14.94 -15.15 -9.34
CA ALA A 353 14.43 -15.13 -7.97
C ALA A 353 15.56 -15.33 -6.93
N LEU A 354 16.50 -16.22 -7.22
CA LEU A 354 17.68 -16.43 -6.37
C LEU A 354 18.59 -15.19 -6.37
N ALA A 355 18.79 -14.55 -7.53
CA ALA A 355 19.56 -13.31 -7.62
C ALA A 355 18.93 -12.18 -6.80
N ILE A 356 17.60 -12.00 -6.89
CA ILE A 356 16.84 -11.07 -6.05
C ILE A 356 17.09 -11.34 -4.56
N LEU A 357 16.98 -12.61 -4.15
CA LEU A 357 17.21 -13.02 -2.76
C LEU A 357 18.64 -12.71 -2.30
N LEU A 358 19.65 -13.06 -3.10
CA LEU A 358 21.05 -12.82 -2.76
C LEU A 358 21.37 -11.32 -2.68
N ILE A 359 20.86 -10.51 -3.62
CA ILE A 359 21.03 -9.06 -3.59
C ILE A 359 20.36 -8.47 -2.34
N ALA A 360 19.15 -8.93 -1.99
CA ALA A 360 18.45 -8.49 -0.80
C ALA A 360 19.20 -8.86 0.50
N ILE A 361 19.70 -10.10 0.62
CA ILE A 361 20.49 -10.54 1.77
C ILE A 361 21.77 -9.71 1.89
N GLY A 362 22.52 -9.54 0.79
CA GLY A 362 23.72 -8.70 0.81
C GLY A 362 23.40 -7.24 1.14
N GLY A 363 22.23 -6.74 0.73
CA GLY A 363 21.74 -5.40 1.09
C GLY A 363 21.45 -5.29 2.58
N GLU A 364 20.89 -6.31 3.20
CA GLU A 364 20.68 -6.33 4.66
C GLU A 364 22.02 -6.37 5.41
N VAL A 365 22.93 -7.27 5.02
CA VAL A 365 24.24 -7.45 5.66
C VAL A 365 25.12 -6.21 5.55
N THR A 366 25.05 -5.49 4.42
CA THR A 366 25.88 -4.31 4.16
C THR A 366 25.20 -2.99 4.51
N GLU A 367 24.00 -3.01 5.09
CA GLU A 367 23.18 -1.81 5.34
C GLU A 367 22.84 -1.01 4.07
N GLY A 368 22.67 -1.70 2.93
CA GLY A 368 22.20 -1.13 1.67
C GLY A 368 23.29 -0.78 0.67
N TYR A 369 24.44 -1.48 0.76
CA TYR A 369 25.61 -1.27 -0.09
C TYR A 369 26.10 0.19 -0.10
N PRO A 370 26.44 0.80 1.05
CA PRO A 370 26.83 2.21 1.12
C PRO A 370 28.02 2.52 0.20
N LYS A 371 28.95 1.57 0.01
CA LYS A 371 30.11 1.71 -0.89
C LYS A 371 29.77 2.01 -2.36
N ARG A 372 28.51 1.86 -2.79
CA ARG A 372 28.06 2.26 -4.14
C ARG A 372 27.84 3.78 -4.27
N MET A 373 27.86 4.50 -3.16
CA MET A 373 27.66 5.96 -3.11
C MET A 373 29.00 6.70 -3.32
N PRO A 374 28.98 7.89 -3.92
CA PRO A 374 30.14 8.77 -3.97
C PRO A 374 30.66 9.09 -2.55
N PRO A 375 31.98 9.31 -2.36
CA PRO A 375 32.56 9.62 -1.05
C PRO A 375 31.87 10.77 -0.31
N GLN A 376 31.50 11.84 -1.03
CA GLN A 376 30.81 13.00 -0.43
C GLN A 376 29.45 12.63 0.17
N VAL A 377 28.76 11.66 -0.43
CA VAL A 377 27.48 11.15 0.07
C VAL A 377 27.69 10.28 1.30
N LEU A 378 28.78 9.50 1.34
CA LEU A 378 29.14 8.70 2.50
C LEU A 378 29.43 9.58 3.73
N ASP A 379 30.09 10.72 3.55
CA ASP A 379 30.33 11.68 4.64
C ASP A 379 29.02 12.21 5.22
N VAL A 380 28.05 12.55 4.37
CA VAL A 380 26.71 12.97 4.80
C VAL A 380 25.94 11.83 5.49
N LEU A 381 26.05 10.61 4.97
CA LEU A 381 25.42 9.44 5.57
C LEU A 381 26.02 9.10 6.94
N ALA A 382 27.32 9.29 7.14
CA ALA A 382 27.97 9.11 8.43
C ALA A 382 27.39 10.07 9.49
N MET A 383 27.05 11.30 9.10
CA MET A 383 26.38 12.26 9.98
C MET A 383 24.95 11.85 10.39
N ARG A 384 24.30 10.91 9.67
CA ARG A 384 22.95 10.44 10.06
C ARG A 384 22.95 9.72 11.42
N GLN A 385 24.07 9.08 11.76
CA GLN A 385 24.22 8.33 13.01
C GLN A 385 24.84 9.17 14.14
N SER A 386 25.32 10.39 13.85
CA SER A 386 25.81 11.30 14.87
C SER A 386 24.64 12.05 15.52
N TRP A 387 24.12 11.50 16.62
CA TRP A 387 23.41 12.30 17.61
C TRP A 387 24.36 12.64 18.75
N GLY A 388 24.19 13.84 19.33
CA GLY A 388 24.86 14.17 20.57
C GLY A 388 24.47 13.18 21.67
N PRO A 389 25.39 12.83 22.60
CA PRO A 389 25.12 11.88 23.67
C PRO A 389 23.93 12.31 24.55
N THR A 390 23.61 13.61 24.53
CA THR A 390 22.53 14.20 25.32
C THR A 390 21.16 14.11 24.64
N TYR A 391 21.09 13.85 23.33
CA TYR A 391 19.83 13.90 22.55
C TYR A 391 18.69 13.07 23.17
N ARG A 392 18.97 11.81 23.54
CA ARG A 392 17.95 10.93 24.16
C ARG A 392 17.64 11.30 25.60
N LYS A 393 18.60 11.89 26.32
CA LYS A 393 18.44 12.30 27.73
C LYS A 393 17.61 13.57 27.87
N CYS A 394 17.72 14.48 26.89
CA CYS A 394 17.14 15.81 26.94
C CYS A 394 15.81 15.96 26.19
N LEU A 395 15.44 14.96 25.39
CA LEU A 395 14.16 14.92 24.68
C LEU A 395 13.11 14.20 25.54
N TYR A 396 12.14 14.96 26.06
CA TYR A 396 11.02 14.37 26.77
C TYR A 396 10.14 13.54 25.83
N VAL A 397 9.45 12.54 26.37
CA VAL A 397 8.39 11.82 25.69
C VAL A 397 7.05 11.98 26.41
N ARG A 398 5.95 11.78 25.68
CA ARG A 398 4.59 12.07 26.17
C ARG A 398 4.16 11.29 27.41
N SER A 399 4.75 10.13 27.68
CA SER A 399 4.53 9.39 28.93
C SER A 399 4.99 10.16 30.17
N GLU A 400 5.99 11.02 30.02
CA GLU A 400 6.70 11.64 31.15
C GLU A 400 6.09 12.98 31.53
N VAL A 401 5.35 13.62 30.62
CA VAL A 401 4.77 14.97 30.79
C VAL A 401 4.05 15.18 32.12
N PRO A 402 3.25 14.24 32.65
CA PRO A 402 2.59 14.42 33.95
C PRO A 402 3.52 14.66 35.15
N GLY A 403 4.83 14.41 35.02
CA GLY A 403 5.84 14.63 36.05
C GLY A 403 7.06 15.42 35.57
N VAL A 404 6.95 16.16 34.46
CA VAL A 404 8.06 16.96 33.94
C VAL A 404 8.33 18.17 34.83
N ASP A 405 9.58 18.33 35.25
CA ASP A 405 10.13 19.56 35.83
C ASP A 405 11.13 20.18 34.86
N LEU A 406 10.77 21.32 34.27
CA LEU A 406 11.60 22.01 33.28
C LEU A 406 12.84 22.66 33.87
N SER A 407 12.92 22.87 35.18
CA SER A 407 14.16 23.37 35.83
C SER A 407 15.32 22.38 35.69
N THR A 408 14.99 21.08 35.63
CA THR A 408 15.93 19.97 35.44
C THR A 408 16.22 19.66 33.98
N SER A 409 15.56 20.35 33.04
CA SER A 409 15.79 20.16 31.61
C SER A 409 17.22 20.56 31.23
N CYS A 410 17.72 19.98 30.14
CA CYS A 410 19.12 20.15 29.79
C CYS A 410 19.50 21.61 29.51
N ARG A 411 20.61 22.01 30.10
CA ARG A 411 21.28 23.29 29.88
C ARG A 411 22.64 23.03 29.24
N PHE A 412 22.95 23.81 28.22
CA PHE A 412 24.20 23.74 27.46
C PHE A 412 24.92 25.09 27.50
N GLY A 413 26.25 25.08 27.34
CA GLY A 413 27.08 26.29 27.36
C GLY A 413 27.68 26.59 28.74
N PRO A 414 28.21 27.82 28.96
CA PRO A 414 28.92 28.19 30.16
C PRO A 414 28.04 28.15 31.42
N ASP A 415 28.66 28.03 32.60
CA ASP A 415 27.96 28.03 33.89
C ASP A 415 27.51 29.46 34.28
N LYS A 416 26.53 29.95 33.55
CA LYS A 416 25.84 31.23 33.71
C LYS A 416 24.34 31.02 33.47
N PRO A 417 23.47 31.95 33.90
CA PRO A 417 22.05 31.88 33.58
C PRO A 417 21.84 31.74 32.07
N GLU A 418 20.94 30.84 31.68
CA GLU A 418 20.52 30.70 30.29
C GLU A 418 19.96 32.01 29.74
N THR A 419 20.40 32.36 28.54
CA THR A 419 19.92 33.58 27.86
C THR A 419 19.07 33.26 26.63
N ILE A 420 19.03 31.98 26.26
CA ILE A 420 18.37 31.47 25.05
C ILE A 420 17.66 30.15 25.38
N ALA A 421 16.42 29.97 24.93
CA ALA A 421 15.71 28.70 25.00
C ALA A 421 15.47 28.12 23.59
N VAL A 422 15.62 26.80 23.44
CA VAL A 422 15.22 26.06 22.24
C VAL A 422 13.96 25.28 22.58
N TRP A 423 12.85 25.60 21.91
CA TRP A 423 11.54 25.01 22.16
C TRP A 423 11.00 24.32 20.91
N GLY A 424 10.61 23.05 21.06
CA GLY A 424 9.84 22.33 20.04
C GLY A 424 9.98 20.82 20.08
N ASP A 425 10.05 20.19 18.91
CA ASP A 425 9.94 18.73 18.79
C ASP A 425 11.31 18.02 18.86
N SER A 426 11.35 16.75 18.42
CA SER A 426 12.58 15.97 18.32
C SER A 426 13.58 16.53 17.30
N HIS A 427 13.17 17.34 16.32
CA HIS A 427 14.07 18.04 15.41
C HIS A 427 14.73 19.23 16.10
N ALA A 428 14.01 19.96 16.95
CA ALA A 428 14.62 20.97 17.83
C ALA A 428 15.66 20.35 18.76
N ALA A 429 15.36 19.19 19.34
CA ALA A 429 16.29 18.47 20.20
C ALA A 429 17.59 18.07 19.49
N ARG A 430 17.55 17.79 18.17
CA ARG A 430 18.77 17.51 17.39
C ARG A 430 19.62 18.76 17.14
N LEU A 431 19.00 19.93 17.09
CA LEU A 431 19.66 21.21 16.87
C LEU A 431 20.25 21.77 18.17
N ALA A 432 19.64 21.47 19.32
CA ALA A 432 19.90 22.15 20.59
C ALA A 432 21.37 22.15 21.03
N GLU A 433 22.03 20.99 21.09
CA GLU A 433 23.43 20.87 21.52
C GLU A 433 24.41 21.52 20.52
N PRO A 434 24.39 21.21 19.21
CA PRO A 434 25.26 21.90 18.24
C PRO A 434 25.06 23.43 18.16
N LEU A 435 23.81 23.89 18.31
CA LEU A 435 23.50 25.31 18.36
C LEU A 435 24.09 25.95 19.62
N ALA A 436 23.96 25.27 20.77
CA ALA A 436 24.53 25.72 22.02
C ALA A 436 26.05 25.77 22.00
N ASP A 437 26.72 24.80 21.37
CA ASP A 437 28.19 24.79 21.22
C ASP A 437 28.70 26.00 20.44
N ASP A 438 27.98 26.44 19.39
CA ASP A 438 28.34 27.66 18.66
C ASP A 438 28.05 28.94 19.47
N LEU A 439 26.91 28.97 20.16
CA LEU A 439 26.49 30.10 20.99
C LEU A 439 27.34 30.28 22.25
N ALA A 440 27.89 29.19 22.80
CA ALA A 440 28.82 29.21 23.92
C ALA A 440 30.08 30.01 23.60
N LYS A 441 30.57 29.99 22.35
CA LYS A 441 31.70 30.82 21.88
C LYS A 441 31.42 32.31 21.97
N ARG A 442 30.13 32.69 22.02
CA ARG A 442 29.65 34.07 22.16
C ARG A 442 29.18 34.36 23.59
N GLY A 443 29.43 33.46 24.53
CA GLY A 443 29.10 33.62 25.95
C GLY A 443 27.65 33.34 26.31
N HIS A 444 26.87 32.71 25.44
CA HIS A 444 25.47 32.37 25.70
C HIS A 444 25.31 30.93 26.23
N SER A 445 24.44 30.77 27.21
CA SER A 445 23.95 29.47 27.69
C SER A 445 22.54 29.21 27.17
N VAL A 446 22.26 27.95 26.80
CA VAL A 446 21.03 27.52 26.11
C VAL A 446 20.27 26.49 26.94
N ARG A 447 18.96 26.69 27.11
CA ARG A 447 18.04 25.75 27.73
C ARG A 447 17.27 24.98 26.65
N GLN A 448 17.18 23.65 26.75
CA GLN A 448 16.42 22.81 25.81
C GLN A 448 15.07 22.42 26.41
N LEU A 449 14.00 22.88 25.77
CA LEU A 449 12.60 22.67 26.17
C LEU A 449 11.86 21.90 25.06
N THR A 450 12.20 20.62 24.89
CA THR A 450 11.74 19.84 23.74
C THR A 450 10.96 18.58 24.12
N LEU A 451 9.85 18.33 23.43
CA LEU A 451 9.01 17.15 23.60
C LEU A 451 8.83 16.43 22.26
N SER A 452 9.06 15.12 22.24
CA SER A 452 8.94 14.31 21.03
C SER A 452 7.57 14.46 20.37
N SER A 453 7.59 14.72 19.06
CA SER A 453 6.41 14.94 18.22
C SER A 453 5.50 16.10 18.65
N CYS A 454 5.95 17.03 19.50
CA CYS A 454 5.17 18.18 19.94
C CYS A 454 5.63 19.49 19.30
N MET A 455 4.69 20.17 18.65
CA MET A 455 4.92 21.46 18.03
C MET A 455 4.89 22.57 19.10
N PRO A 456 5.77 23.59 19.05
CA PRO A 456 5.82 24.65 20.05
C PRO A 456 4.74 25.71 19.81
N ILE A 457 3.47 25.29 19.87
CA ILE A 457 2.28 26.15 19.74
C ILE A 457 1.35 25.84 20.91
N SER A 458 1.03 26.86 21.70
CA SER A 458 0.11 26.75 22.84
C SER A 458 -1.28 26.29 22.43
N GLY A 459 -1.90 25.45 23.26
CA GLY A 459 -3.27 24.94 23.04
C GLY A 459 -3.48 24.02 21.83
N LEU A 460 -2.48 23.81 20.97
CA LEU A 460 -2.64 22.98 19.77
C LEU A 460 -2.68 21.48 20.11
N ILE A 461 -3.76 20.80 19.69
CA ILE A 461 -3.89 19.34 19.78
C ILE A 461 -3.74 18.74 18.39
N ILE A 462 -2.75 17.86 18.24
CA ILE A 462 -2.53 17.11 16.99
C ILE A 462 -3.18 15.74 17.14
N HIS A 463 -4.36 15.57 16.51
CA HIS A 463 -5.11 14.32 16.53
C HIS A 463 -4.38 13.19 15.77
N GLY A 464 -4.72 11.93 16.09
CA GLY A 464 -4.07 10.75 15.48
C GLY A 464 -2.74 10.35 16.13
N GLN A 465 -2.35 11.00 17.23
CA GLN A 465 -1.15 10.67 18.00
C GLN A 465 -1.53 10.09 19.37
N THR A 466 -0.79 9.07 19.82
CA THR A 466 -0.94 8.52 21.17
C THR A 466 -0.63 9.60 22.21
N ARG A 467 -1.52 9.76 23.19
CA ARG A 467 -1.43 10.80 24.24
C ARG A 467 -1.32 12.24 23.68
N ALA A 468 -2.04 12.55 22.59
CA ALA A 468 -2.01 13.87 21.94
C ALA A 468 -2.18 15.06 22.92
N GLN A 469 -3.02 14.89 23.96
CA GLN A 469 -3.27 15.91 25.00
C GLN A 469 -2.04 16.33 25.81
N GLN A 470 -0.96 15.55 25.78
CA GLN A 470 0.26 15.87 26.53
C GLN A 470 1.09 16.98 25.85
N CYS A 471 0.88 17.24 24.56
CA CYS A 471 1.58 18.33 23.87
C CYS A 471 1.14 19.73 24.37
N PRO A 472 -0.17 20.07 24.41
CA PRO A 472 -0.59 21.37 24.96
C PRO A 472 -0.25 21.51 26.44
N VAL A 473 -0.33 20.43 27.24
CA VAL A 473 0.11 20.46 28.65
C VAL A 473 1.58 20.83 28.76
N PHE A 474 2.45 20.19 27.98
CA PHE A 474 3.88 20.50 27.97
C PHE A 474 4.15 21.94 27.49
N ASN A 475 3.48 22.40 26.44
CA ASN A 475 3.65 23.77 25.95
C ASN A 475 3.25 24.82 26.99
N ASN A 476 2.17 24.59 27.74
CA ASN A 476 1.79 25.48 28.84
C ASN A 476 2.84 25.50 29.96
N LEU A 477 3.48 24.35 30.27
CA LEU A 477 4.60 24.30 31.21
C LEU A 477 5.78 25.11 30.70
N VAL A 478 6.10 25.03 29.41
CA VAL A 478 7.18 25.80 28.78
C VAL A 478 6.91 27.29 28.86
N GLU A 479 5.70 27.74 28.53
CA GLU A 479 5.31 29.15 28.65
C GLU A 479 5.45 29.65 30.09
N THR A 480 4.92 28.89 31.06
CA THR A 480 5.02 29.21 32.49
C THR A 480 6.48 29.29 32.94
N TYR A 481 7.34 28.39 32.44
CA TYR A 481 8.76 28.40 32.75
C TYR A 481 9.46 29.64 32.16
N LEU A 482 9.17 29.98 30.90
CA LEU A 482 9.76 31.15 30.25
C LEU A 482 9.33 32.47 30.91
N ASP A 483 8.06 32.59 31.32
CA ASP A 483 7.56 33.75 32.06
C ASP A 483 8.26 33.93 33.42
N ALA A 484 8.66 32.82 34.05
CA ALA A 484 9.39 32.83 35.33
C ALA A 484 10.90 33.11 35.19
N HIS A 485 11.47 33.08 33.98
CA HIS A 485 12.92 33.22 33.71
C HIS A 485 13.19 34.37 32.72
N PRO A 486 13.03 35.64 33.14
CA PRO A 486 13.17 36.81 32.27
C PRO A 486 14.59 37.03 31.70
N GLU A 487 15.60 36.34 32.24
CA GLU A 487 16.95 36.29 31.69
C GLU A 487 17.01 35.62 30.30
N ILE A 488 16.03 34.77 29.98
CA ILE A 488 15.88 34.14 28.67
C ILE A 488 15.30 35.16 27.69
N THR A 489 16.18 35.95 27.08
CA THR A 489 15.79 37.04 26.17
C THR A 489 15.50 36.59 24.74
N ARG A 490 15.82 35.34 24.38
CA ARG A 490 15.62 34.81 23.01
C ARG A 490 15.06 33.39 23.05
N ILE A 491 14.06 33.14 22.21
CA ILE A 491 13.44 31.82 22.07
C ILE A 491 13.59 31.36 20.61
N VAL A 492 14.19 30.19 20.42
CA VAL A 492 14.31 29.51 19.14
C VAL A 492 13.21 28.47 19.04
N LEU A 493 12.17 28.79 18.27
CA LEU A 493 11.09 27.85 17.96
C LEU A 493 11.50 27.00 16.77
N PHE A 494 11.63 25.70 16.96
CA PHE A 494 11.95 24.80 15.85
C PHE A 494 11.16 23.51 15.94
N ALA A 495 10.57 23.10 14.83
CA ALA A 495 9.87 21.84 14.71
C ALA A 495 9.91 21.39 13.26
N HIS A 496 9.48 20.17 13.00
CA HIS A 496 9.25 19.73 11.64
C HIS A 496 7.96 20.34 11.05
N TRP A 497 7.92 21.68 10.91
CA TRP A 497 6.76 22.49 10.52
C TRP A 497 6.02 21.93 9.30
N LYS A 498 6.78 21.48 8.28
CA LYS A 498 6.23 20.85 7.06
C LYS A 498 5.32 19.66 7.34
N LYS A 499 5.68 18.81 8.31
CA LYS A 499 4.87 17.62 8.65
C LYS A 499 3.60 17.98 9.40
N TYR A 500 3.64 19.03 10.21
CA TYR A 500 2.49 19.46 11.00
C TYR A 500 1.49 20.29 10.20
N MET A 501 1.99 21.17 9.33
CA MET A 501 1.15 22.17 8.66
C MET A 501 0.90 21.91 7.17
N PHE A 502 1.76 21.14 6.49
CA PHE A 502 1.84 21.14 5.03
C PHE A 502 1.88 19.76 4.38
N ASN A 503 1.64 18.67 5.11
CA ASN A 503 1.75 17.33 4.55
C ASN A 503 0.40 16.82 3.99
N ASP A 504 0.26 16.85 2.67
CA ASP A 504 -0.88 16.36 1.86
C ASP A 504 -0.99 14.81 1.78
N THR A 505 -0.23 14.04 2.57
CA THR A 505 -0.08 12.58 2.37
C THR A 505 -0.40 11.68 3.57
N GLY A 506 -1.00 12.23 4.63
CA GLY A 506 -1.70 11.52 5.72
C GLY A 506 -3.00 12.26 6.05
N PRO A 507 -3.97 11.69 6.80
CA PRO A 507 -5.35 12.18 6.83
C PRO A 507 -5.38 13.68 7.10
N ASN A 508 -5.99 14.42 6.16
CA ASN A 508 -6.07 15.86 6.11
C ASN A 508 -6.31 16.46 7.51
N MET A 509 -5.28 17.08 8.10
CA MET A 509 -5.38 17.71 9.42
C MET A 509 -6.12 19.06 9.39
N PHE A 510 -6.73 19.41 8.25
CA PHE A 510 -7.64 20.55 8.13
C PHE A 510 -9.03 20.19 7.55
N GLY A 511 -9.39 18.90 7.51
CA GLY A 511 -10.73 18.45 7.10
C GLY A 511 -10.78 17.79 5.74
#